data_AF-A0A943M4Q0-F1
#
_entry.id   AF-A0A943M4Q0-F1
#
_cell.length_a   1.000
_cell.length_b   1.000
_cell.length_c   1.000
_cell.angle_alpha   90.00
_cell.angle_beta   90.00
_cell.angle_gamma   90.00
#
_symmetry.space_group_name_H-M   'P 1'
#
loop_
_entity.id
_entity.type
_entity.pdbx_description
1 polymer ?
#
loop_
_entity_poly.entity_id
_entity_poly.type
_entity_poly.pdbx_seq_one_letter_code
_entity_poly.pdbx_strand_id
1 'polypeptide(L)'
;MALIQLNVPDEVKDRADRAFARSGLTTPYAMRIMVNQVAQTGRTPFDGLFSSPSGRLYSEEVRVAMLRAEAQEYGLIEDDSGEDPLEIPANILAEMGIEPEEVGQ
;
A
#
# COMPACT_ATOMS: atom_id res chain seq x y z
N MET A 1 7.06 11.58 -34.31
CA MET A 1 7.50 10.33 -33.66
C MET A 1 8.83 10.62 -32.96
N ALA A 2 8.97 10.27 -31.68
CA ALA A 2 10.18 10.54 -30.91
C ALA A 2 11.00 9.25 -30.73
N LEU A 3 12.32 9.37 -30.72
CA LEU A 3 13.25 8.26 -30.50
C LEU A 3 13.80 8.33 -29.08
N ILE A 4 13.78 7.20 -28.36
CA ILE A 4 14.41 7.05 -27.05
C ILE A 4 15.68 6.21 -27.26
N GLN A 5 16.85 6.79 -26.97
CA GLN A 5 18.14 6.11 -27.00
C GLN A 5 18.69 5.99 -25.58
N LEU A 6 19.22 4.82 -25.26
CA LEU A 6 19.77 4.49 -23.94
C LEU A 6 21.16 3.91 -24.13
N ASN A 7 22.11 4.37 -23.32
CA ASN A 7 23.43 3.76 -23.26
C ASN A 7 23.49 2.83 -22.04
N VAL A 8 23.71 1.55 -22.29
CA VAL A 8 23.84 0.52 -21.26
C VAL A 8 24.99 -0.42 -21.64
N PRO A 9 25.73 -0.98 -20.67
CA PRO A 9 26.75 -2.00 -20.98
C PRO A 9 26.14 -3.20 -21.71
N ASP A 10 26.90 -3.78 -22.64
CA ASP A 10 26.44 -4.89 -23.48
C ASP A 10 25.95 -6.08 -22.64
N GLU A 11 26.65 -6.41 -21.56
CA GLU A 11 26.27 -7.49 -20.65
C GLU A 11 24.92 -7.25 -19.93
N VAL A 12 24.53 -5.99 -19.71
CA VAL A 12 23.24 -5.63 -19.10
C VAL A 12 22.14 -5.79 -20.16
N LYS A 13 22.39 -5.32 -21.37
CA LYS A 13 21.50 -5.46 -22.51
C LYS A 13 21.21 -6.94 -22.80
N ASP A 14 22.24 -7.78 -22.88
CA ASP A 14 22.09 -9.21 -23.18
C ASP A 14 21.29 -9.94 -22.09
N ARG A 15 21.50 -9.59 -20.82
CA ARG A 15 20.71 -10.14 -19.71
C ARG A 15 19.26 -9.70 -19.79
N ALA A 16 19.00 -8.43 -20.10
CA ALA A 16 17.64 -7.89 -20.26
C ALA A 16 16.92 -8.55 -21.45
N ASP A 17 17.58 -8.67 -22.60
CA ASP A 17 17.03 -9.32 -23.80
C ASP A 17 16.64 -10.77 -23.51
N ARG A 18 17.52 -11.55 -22.85
CA ARG A 18 17.18 -12.92 -22.43
C ARG A 18 15.99 -12.96 -21.49
N ALA A 19 15.90 -12.01 -20.56
CA ALA A 19 14.80 -11.96 -19.60
C ALA A 19 13.45 -11.66 -20.28
N PHE A 20 13.39 -10.67 -21.16
CA PHE A 20 12.19 -10.31 -21.91
C PHE A 20 11.80 -11.36 -22.96
N ALA A 21 12.78 -12.02 -23.58
CA ALA A 21 12.53 -13.09 -24.55
C ALA A 21 11.78 -14.27 -23.94
N ARG A 22 11.96 -14.57 -22.64
CA ARG A 22 11.17 -15.60 -21.93
C ARG A 22 9.67 -15.30 -21.93
N SER A 23 9.29 -14.03 -22.05
CA SER A 23 7.90 -13.57 -22.13
C SER A 23 7.49 -13.23 -23.57
N GLY A 24 8.31 -13.56 -24.57
CA GLY A 24 8.05 -13.25 -25.99
C GLY A 24 8.19 -11.76 -26.35
N LEU A 25 8.89 -10.98 -25.53
CA LEU A 25 9.06 -9.54 -25.72
C LEU A 25 10.49 -9.21 -26.14
N THR A 26 10.65 -8.21 -27.00
CA THR A 26 11.94 -7.57 -27.24
C THR A 26 12.14 -6.41 -26.27
N THR A 27 13.38 -6.06 -25.94
CA THR A 27 13.68 -4.92 -25.06
C THR A 27 13.02 -3.61 -25.53
N PRO A 28 13.08 -3.22 -26.82
CA PRO A 28 12.39 -2.01 -27.28
C PRO A 28 10.86 -2.07 -27.09
N TYR A 29 10.25 -3.25 -27.25
CA TYR A 29 8.81 -3.41 -27.07
C TYR A 29 8.41 -3.36 -25.59
N ALA A 30 9.19 -3.97 -24.71
CA ALA A 30 9.02 -3.83 -23.26
C ALA A 30 9.13 -2.37 -22.81
N MET A 31 10.12 -1.64 -23.31
CA MET A 31 10.27 -0.21 -23.01
C MET A 31 9.09 0.62 -23.53
N ARG A 32 8.54 0.29 -24.70
CA ARG A 32 7.33 0.93 -25.22
C ARG A 32 6.12 0.72 -24.31
N ILE A 33 5.91 -0.50 -23.82
CA ILE A 33 4.83 -0.79 -22.86
C ILE A 33 5.02 0.05 -21.61
N MET A 34 6.22 0.05 -21.04
CA MET A 34 6.54 0.81 -19.82
C MET A 34 6.27 2.30 -19.99
N VAL A 35 6.79 2.92 -21.07
CA VAL A 35 6.61 4.35 -21.32
C VAL A 35 5.13 4.71 -21.51
N ASN A 36 4.36 3.86 -22.22
CA ASN A 36 2.92 4.07 -22.37
C ASN A 36 2.18 3.98 -21.03
N GLN A 37 2.52 3.01 -20.18
CA GLN A 37 1.89 2.86 -18.87
C GLN A 37 2.19 4.05 -17.95
N VAL A 38 3.42 4.54 -17.94
CA VAL A 38 3.80 5.75 -17.18
C VAL A 38 3.03 6.96 -17.70
N ALA A 39 2.95 7.15 -19.02
CA ALA A 39 2.22 8.26 -19.62
C ALA A 39 0.70 8.21 -19.34
N GLN A 40 0.12 7.01 -19.26
CA GLN A 40 -1.32 6.83 -19.00
C GLN A 40 -1.69 6.97 -17.52
N THR A 41 -0.87 6.43 -16.62
CA THR A 41 -1.21 6.31 -15.20
C THR A 41 -0.54 7.35 -14.31
N GLY A 42 0.50 8.02 -14.81
CA GLY A 42 1.36 8.91 -14.01
C GLY A 42 2.22 8.17 -12.98
N ARG A 43 2.15 6.83 -12.93
CA ARG A 43 2.91 6.01 -11.98
C ARG A 43 4.06 5.29 -12.69
N THR A 44 5.21 5.28 -12.03
CA THR A 44 6.38 4.54 -12.52
C THR A 44 6.35 3.10 -12.01
N PRO A 45 6.99 2.14 -12.71
CA PRO A 45 7.17 0.79 -12.18
C PRO A 45 7.99 0.73 -10.88
N PHE A 46 8.66 1.84 -10.52
CA PHE A 46 9.45 1.98 -9.31
C PHE A 46 8.64 2.56 -8.14
N ASP A 47 7.43 3.03 -8.40
CA ASP A 47 6.55 3.55 -7.34
C ASP A 47 6.13 2.38 -6.45
N GLY A 48 6.53 2.44 -5.18
CA GLY A 48 6.25 1.38 -4.21
C GLY A 48 7.24 0.19 -4.23
N LEU A 49 8.37 0.30 -4.94
CA LEU A 49 9.37 -0.77 -5.04
C LEU A 49 10.05 -1.08 -3.68
N PHE A 50 10.10 -0.09 -2.78
CA PHE A 50 10.51 -0.26 -1.37
C PHE A 50 9.33 -0.38 -0.41
N SER A 51 8.10 -0.21 -0.92
CA SER A 51 6.85 -0.36 -0.19
C SER A 51 6.26 -1.76 -0.38
N SER A 52 7.13 -2.76 -0.57
CA SER A 52 6.72 -4.16 -0.68
C SER A 52 5.80 -4.54 0.49
N PRO A 53 4.96 -5.58 0.36
CA PRO A 53 4.15 -6.06 1.48
C PRO A 53 4.97 -6.21 2.77
N SER A 54 6.22 -6.67 2.65
CA SER A 54 7.19 -6.74 3.75
C SER A 54 7.59 -5.36 4.30
N GLY A 55 7.80 -4.36 3.44
CA GLY A 55 8.09 -2.99 3.83
C GLY A 55 6.94 -2.31 4.59
N ARG A 56 5.68 -2.71 4.35
CA ARG A 56 4.52 -2.29 5.15
C ARG A 56 4.35 -3.12 6.42
N LEU A 57 4.51 -4.44 6.34
CA LEU A 57 4.36 -5.36 7.48
C LEU A 57 5.45 -5.16 8.55
N TYR A 58 6.64 -4.69 8.15
CA TYR A 58 7.77 -4.41 9.03
C TYR A 58 8.13 -2.93 9.07
N SER A 59 7.22 -2.03 8.69
CA SER A 59 7.51 -0.59 8.81
C SER A 59 7.64 -0.21 10.28
N GLU A 60 8.56 0.71 10.56
CA GLU A 60 8.71 1.28 11.91
C GLU A 60 7.39 1.91 12.40
N GLU A 61 6.60 2.46 11.48
CA GLU A 61 5.28 3.01 11.76
C GLU A 61 4.29 1.94 12.27
N VAL A 62 4.28 0.75 11.68
CA VAL A 62 3.44 -0.37 12.14
C VAL A 62 3.90 -0.87 13.49
N ARG A 63 5.22 -0.96 13.73
CA ARG A 63 5.78 -1.32 15.04
C ARG A 63 5.35 -0.34 16.12
N VAL A 64 5.47 0.97 15.86
CA VAL A 64 5.06 2.02 16.78
C VAL A 64 3.54 2.00 17.01
N ALA A 65 2.74 1.78 15.97
CA ALA A 65 1.29 1.66 16.10
C ALA A 65 0.88 0.46 16.96
N MET A 66 1.53 -0.70 16.79
CA MET A 66 1.29 -1.89 17.62
C MET A 66 1.66 -1.66 19.10
N LEU A 67 2.83 -1.08 19.36
CA LEU A 67 3.25 -0.74 20.73
C LEU A 67 2.31 0.26 21.40
N ARG A 68 1.77 1.21 20.62
CA ARG A 68 0.80 2.18 21.10
C ARG A 68 -0.52 1.51 21.47
N ALA A 69 -1.04 0.64 20.59
CA ALA A 69 -2.26 -0.11 20.87
C ALA A 69 -2.12 -1.00 22.12
N GLU A 70 -0.97 -1.67 22.28
CA GLU A 70 -0.65 -2.45 23.49
C GLU A 70 -0.62 -1.56 24.75
N ALA A 71 0.00 -0.38 24.67
CA ALA A 71 0.04 0.56 25.77
C ALA A 71 -1.36 1.12 26.13
N GLN A 72 -2.27 1.28 25.16
CA GLN A 72 -3.67 1.63 25.40
C GLN A 72 -4.40 0.51 26.12
N GLU A 73 -4.25 -0.75 25.67
CA GLU A 73 -4.88 -1.92 26.31
C GLU A 73 -4.44 -2.09 27.77
N TYR A 74 -3.16 -1.86 28.06
CA TYR A 74 -2.65 -1.88 29.44
C TYR A 74 -2.98 -0.63 30.26
N GLY A 75 -3.66 0.38 29.68
CA GLY A 75 -4.01 1.63 30.35
C GLY A 75 -2.80 2.51 30.69
N LEU A 76 -1.66 2.32 30.00
CA LEU A 76 -0.46 3.13 30.17
C LEU A 76 -0.57 4.50 29.47
N ILE A 77 -1.43 4.58 28.45
CA ILE A 77 -1.78 5.80 27.74
C ILE A 77 -3.30 5.87 27.56
N GLU A 78 -3.82 7.09 27.40
CA GLU A 78 -5.25 7.34 27.18
C GLU A 78 -5.73 6.63 25.91
N ASP A 79 -6.89 6.00 26.01
CA ASP A 79 -7.62 5.49 24.87
C ASP A 79 -8.04 6.67 23.99
N ASP A 80 -7.76 6.57 22.70
CA ASP A 80 -8.11 7.59 21.71
C ASP A 80 -9.39 7.23 20.94
N SER A 81 -10.13 6.21 21.38
CA SER A 81 -11.55 6.07 21.10
C SER A 81 -12.26 7.33 21.62
N GLY A 82 -12.56 8.27 20.71
CA GLY A 82 -13.14 9.58 21.07
C GLY A 82 -14.58 9.52 21.59
N GLU A 83 -15.05 8.34 22.00
CA GLU A 83 -16.41 8.02 22.42
C GLU A 83 -16.35 7.42 23.82
N ASP A 84 -17.35 7.70 24.66
CA ASP A 84 -17.42 7.13 26.00
C ASP A 84 -17.47 5.59 25.91
N PRO A 85 -16.53 4.85 26.54
CA PRO A 85 -16.52 3.39 26.51
C PRO A 85 -17.81 2.74 27.05
N LEU A 86 -18.64 3.50 27.75
CA LEU A 86 -19.93 3.05 28.30
C LEU A 86 -21.12 3.36 27.38
N GLU A 87 -20.93 4.16 26.32
CA GLU A 87 -21.98 4.52 25.36
C GLU A 87 -21.76 3.81 24.01
N ILE A 88 -22.85 3.30 23.43
CA ILE A 88 -22.84 2.64 22.12
C ILE A 88 -23.27 3.69 21.11
N PRO A 89 -22.49 3.93 20.03
CA PRO A 89 -22.83 4.95 19.06
C PRO A 89 -24.21 4.74 18.41
N ALA A 90 -24.98 5.82 18.30
CA ALA A 90 -26.37 5.79 17.81
C ALA A 90 -26.52 5.19 16.40
N ASN A 91 -25.50 5.31 15.55
CA ASN A 91 -25.48 4.69 14.21
C ASN A 91 -25.39 3.16 14.28
N ILE A 92 -24.69 2.60 15.28
CA ILE A 92 -24.58 1.15 15.49
C ILE A 92 -25.90 0.63 16.08
N LEU A 93 -26.49 1.32 17.05
CA LEU A 93 -27.80 0.99 17.60
C LEU A 93 -28.87 0.98 16.50
N ALA A 94 -28.89 1.99 15.63
CA ALA A 94 -29.81 2.08 14.49
C ALA A 94 -29.60 0.96 13.45
N GLU A 95 -28.35 0.54 13.20
CA GLU A 95 -28.05 -0.60 12.31
C GLU A 95 -28.55 -1.92 12.88
N MET A 96 -28.46 -2.09 14.21
CA MET A 96 -28.94 -3.29 14.90
C MET A 96 -30.46 -3.25 15.19
N GLY A 97 -31.12 -2.11 14.94
CA GLY A 97 -32.54 -1.90 15.22
C GLY A 97 -32.87 -1.93 16.71
N ILE A 98 -31.94 -1.48 17.55
CA ILE A 98 -32.06 -1.42 19.01
C ILE A 98 -32.19 0.04 19.42
N GLU A 99 -33.12 0.34 20.32
CA GLU A 99 -33.28 1.68 20.90
C GLU A 99 -32.30 1.87 22.09
N PRO A 100 -31.76 3.08 22.34
CA PRO A 100 -30.79 3.33 23.42
C PRO A 100 -31.26 2.87 24.81
N GLU A 101 -32.57 2.99 25.06
CA GLU A 101 -33.23 2.57 26.30
C GLU A 101 -33.12 1.05 26.55
N GLU A 102 -33.02 0.24 25.49
CA GLU A 102 -32.89 -1.21 25.57
C GLU A 102 -31.50 -1.65 26.05
N VAL A 103 -30.49 -0.78 25.91
CA VAL A 103 -29.11 -1.01 26.39
C VAL A 103 -28.79 -0.20 27.66
N GLY A 104 -29.77 0.51 28.22
CA GLY A 104 -29.62 1.29 29.44
C GLY A 104 -28.84 2.58 29.27
N GLN A 105 -28.86 3.17 28.07
CA GLN A 105 -28.30 4.47 27.73
C GLN A 105 -29.38 5.54 27.63
#